data_AF-A0A9P7F4W9-F1
#
_entry.id   AF-A0A9P7F4W9-F1
#
_cell.length_a   1.000
_cell.length_b   1.000
_cell.length_c   1.000
_cell.angle_alpha   90.00
_cell.angle_beta   90.00
_cell.angle_gamma   90.00
#
_symmetry.space_group_name_H-M   'P 1'
#
loop_
_entity.id
_entity.type
_entity.pdbx_description
1 polymer ?
#
loop_
_entity_poly.entity_id
_entity_poly.type
_entity_poly.pdbx_seq_one_letter_code
_entity_poly.pdbx_strand_id
1 'polypeptide(L)'
;MDHKIKPKSALSYVAEELWVYVLGFLSCRDILRCTSVCKALHQIYMSSSELQYIVELSGQCLLPGISSTDDRTPISKRLQRLRDEAHAWLKFDAYSFQTVTPPIPFGMILQYCTGEHMYVWNRHNNLITIIPIPSKLSQRTIEHRWSPGTLCPFPSAARWNGLMDPAQNLLAVRYTVGKITYIYLATLDNGCVHPHAAGPALVLELPGHYYEREAKFKCYERHIALWRKFCTDKVGTSLPLKTWQLQIWDWQHSTTSSSVLDGSMQTLGSSPIDIPTSFFSLGNDRLLVVADHLKLYSIKDVPETPRLLACFLLFSPLMEI
;
A
#
# COMPACT_ATOMS: atom_id res chain seq x y z
N MET A 1 -56.89 37.83 17.45
CA MET A 1 -55.96 37.37 16.40
C MET A 1 -54.88 36.56 17.10
N ASP A 2 -55.02 35.24 17.11
CA ASP A 2 -54.07 34.35 17.78
C ASP A 2 -52.79 34.21 16.95
N HIS A 3 -51.69 34.76 17.46
CA HIS A 3 -50.36 34.49 16.93
C HIS A 3 -49.98 33.04 17.24
N LYS A 4 -50.18 32.16 16.26
CA LYS A 4 -49.73 30.77 16.29
C LYS A 4 -48.19 30.75 16.27
N ILE A 5 -47.57 30.73 17.45
CA ILE A 5 -46.12 30.58 17.61
C ILE A 5 -45.75 29.21 17.03
N LYS A 6 -45.10 29.21 15.85
CA LYS A 6 -44.49 27.98 15.32
C LYS A 6 -43.34 27.60 16.26
N PRO A 7 -43.34 26.39 16.83
CA PRO A 7 -42.21 25.95 17.64
C PRO A 7 -40.97 25.94 16.74
N LYS A 8 -40.01 26.82 17.05
CA LYS A 8 -38.68 26.74 16.48
C LYS A 8 -38.09 25.42 16.96
N SER A 9 -37.71 24.54 16.02
CA SER A 9 -37.08 23.28 16.37
C SER A 9 -35.81 23.58 17.18
N ALA A 10 -35.66 22.92 18.34
CA ALA A 10 -34.49 23.11 19.21
C ALA A 10 -33.15 22.92 18.48
N LEU A 11 -33.16 22.18 17.36
CA LEU A 11 -32.03 21.98 16.46
C LEU A 11 -31.46 23.27 15.85
N SER A 12 -32.27 24.33 15.71
CA SER A 12 -31.83 25.59 15.09
C SER A 12 -30.94 26.46 16.00
N TYR A 13 -30.78 26.09 17.27
CA TYR A 13 -29.99 26.87 18.24
C TYR A 13 -28.52 26.46 18.28
N VAL A 14 -28.18 25.33 17.67
CA VAL A 14 -26.82 24.80 17.61
C VAL A 14 -26.20 25.18 16.26
N ALA A 15 -24.97 25.68 16.27
CA ALA A 15 -24.24 26.05 15.07
C ALA A 15 -24.02 24.83 14.14
N GLU A 16 -24.05 25.04 12.83
CA GLU A 16 -23.94 23.97 11.84
C GLU A 16 -22.64 23.18 11.97
N GLU A 17 -21.55 23.87 12.30
CA GLU A 17 -20.22 23.31 12.50
C GLU A 17 -20.20 22.30 13.66
N LEU A 18 -20.98 22.55 14.72
CA LEU A 18 -21.10 21.62 15.85
C LEU A 18 -21.86 20.37 15.44
N TRP A 19 -22.87 20.48 14.58
CA TRP A 19 -23.56 19.32 14.05
C TRP A 19 -22.67 18.50 13.13
N VAL A 20 -21.90 19.13 12.25
CA VAL A 20 -20.92 18.45 11.41
C VAL A 20 -19.92 17.68 12.28
N TYR A 21 -19.39 18.33 13.31
CA TYR A 21 -18.46 17.71 14.26
C TYR A 21 -19.10 16.49 14.97
N VAL A 22 -20.31 16.63 15.53
CA VAL A 22 -21.02 15.53 16.21
C VAL A 22 -21.33 14.37 15.25
N LEU A 23 -21.82 14.67 14.04
CA LEU A 23 -22.13 13.66 13.04
C LEU A 23 -20.87 12.96 12.50
N GLY A 24 -19.72 13.64 12.50
CA GLY A 24 -18.43 13.07 12.10
C GLY A 24 -17.95 11.92 12.97
N PHE A 25 -18.47 11.78 14.20
CA PHE A 25 -18.18 10.62 15.08
C PHE A 25 -19.06 9.40 14.82
N LEU A 26 -20.09 9.53 13.99
CA LEU A 26 -21.02 8.44 13.71
C LEU A 26 -20.54 7.55 12.56
N SER A 27 -21.02 6.30 12.54
CA SER A 27 -20.83 5.43 11.37
C SER A 27 -21.56 6.00 10.15
N CYS A 28 -21.13 5.67 8.93
CA CYS A 28 -21.81 6.12 7.71
C CYS A 28 -23.31 5.76 7.70
N ARG A 29 -23.67 4.59 8.25
CA ARG A 29 -25.05 4.13 8.38
C ARG A 29 -25.85 5.02 9.32
N ASP A 30 -25.26 5.44 10.43
CA ASP A 30 -25.94 6.28 11.41
C ASP A 30 -26.04 7.73 10.94
N ILE A 31 -25.03 8.25 10.21
CA ILE A 31 -25.14 9.53 9.51
C ILE A 31 -26.34 9.51 8.56
N LEU A 32 -26.44 8.51 7.68
CA LEU A 32 -27.56 8.39 6.73
C LEU A 32 -28.92 8.22 7.42
N ARG A 33 -28.97 7.55 8.58
CA ARG A 33 -30.20 7.48 9.39
C ARG A 33 -30.55 8.85 9.96
N CYS A 34 -29.60 9.57 10.54
CA CYS A 34 -29.83 10.92 11.06
C CYS A 34 -30.33 11.87 9.98
N THR A 35 -29.78 11.82 8.76
CA THR A 35 -30.25 12.66 7.65
C THR A 35 -31.65 12.31 7.18
N SER A 36 -32.12 11.09 7.42
CA SER A 36 -33.51 10.68 7.13
C SER A 36 -34.53 11.16 8.18
N VAL A 37 -34.10 11.53 9.40
CA VAL A 37 -34.99 11.92 10.50
C VAL A 37 -35.64 13.29 10.25
N CYS A 38 -34.88 14.28 9.77
CA CYS A 38 -35.41 15.61 9.53
C CYS A 38 -34.66 16.38 8.43
N LYS A 39 -35.36 17.34 7.82
CA LYS A 39 -34.84 18.17 6.72
C LYS A 39 -33.62 19.01 7.13
N ALA A 40 -33.53 19.43 8.39
CA ALA A 40 -32.40 20.22 8.88
C ALA A 40 -31.10 19.40 8.86
N LEU A 41 -31.11 18.18 9.40
CA LEU A 41 -29.94 17.28 9.36
C LEU A 41 -29.59 16.87 7.93
N HIS A 42 -30.61 16.63 7.09
CA HIS A 42 -30.37 16.39 5.67
C HIS A 42 -29.66 17.57 5.00
N GLN A 43 -30.08 18.80 5.29
CA GLN A 43 -29.44 19.99 4.73
C GLN A 43 -27.98 20.12 5.17
N ILE A 44 -27.69 19.89 6.47
CA ILE A 44 -26.32 19.91 7.03
C ILE A 44 -25.42 18.87 6.32
N TYR A 45 -25.95 17.68 6.05
CA TYR A 45 -25.23 16.68 5.26
C TYR A 45 -24.96 17.16 3.82
N MET A 46 -25.95 17.76 3.17
CA MET A 46 -25.82 18.24 1.79
C MET A 46 -24.87 19.45 1.65
N SER A 47 -24.72 20.27 2.70
CA SER A 47 -23.76 21.38 2.74
C SER A 47 -22.36 20.98 3.18
N SER A 48 -22.20 19.90 3.96
CA SER A 48 -20.91 19.46 4.50
C SER A 48 -20.18 18.48 3.58
N SER A 49 -19.05 18.92 3.01
CA SER A 49 -18.13 18.03 2.27
C SER A 49 -17.52 16.95 3.15
N GLU A 50 -17.39 17.19 4.45
CA GLU A 50 -16.84 16.22 5.41
C GLU A 50 -17.76 15.03 5.63
N LEU A 51 -19.04 15.29 5.89
CA LEU A 51 -20.01 14.20 6.05
C LEU A 51 -20.21 13.43 4.74
N GLN A 52 -20.26 14.12 3.60
CA GLN A 52 -20.30 13.48 2.28
C GLN A 52 -19.08 12.61 2.03
N TYR A 53 -17.88 13.11 2.37
CA TYR A 53 -16.64 12.35 2.24
C TYR A 53 -16.66 11.06 3.08
N ILE A 54 -17.03 11.14 4.36
CA ILE A 54 -17.11 9.96 5.23
C ILE A 54 -18.09 8.92 4.66
N VAL A 55 -19.27 9.36 4.22
CA VAL A 55 -20.31 8.47 3.68
C VAL A 55 -19.88 7.83 2.36
N GLU A 56 -19.37 8.60 1.40
CA GLU A 56 -18.96 8.09 0.10
C GLU A 56 -17.75 7.18 0.19
N LEU A 57 -16.78 7.51 1.04
CA LEU A 57 -15.60 6.68 1.27
C LEU A 57 -16.01 5.33 1.86
N SER A 58 -16.89 5.35 2.86
CA SER A 58 -17.43 4.12 3.46
C SER A 58 -18.26 3.31 2.46
N GLY A 59 -19.02 3.98 1.59
CA GLY A 59 -19.81 3.33 0.53
C GLY A 59 -18.95 2.55 -0.47
N GLN A 60 -17.69 2.94 -0.63
CA GLN A 60 -16.70 2.26 -1.46
C GLN A 60 -15.84 1.25 -0.68
N CYS A 61 -16.19 0.96 0.58
CA CYS A 61 -15.40 0.14 1.50
C CYS A 61 -13.96 0.65 1.68
N LEU A 62 -13.75 1.96 1.50
CA LEU A 62 -12.48 2.63 1.75
C LEU A 62 -12.46 3.16 3.18
N LEU A 63 -11.29 3.15 3.79
CA LEU A 63 -11.09 3.73 5.11
C LEU A 63 -10.69 5.19 4.96
N PRO A 64 -11.14 6.09 5.86
CA PRO A 64 -10.54 7.41 5.99
C PRO A 64 -9.05 7.19 6.21
N GLY A 65 -8.24 7.53 5.21
CA GLY A 65 -6.80 7.54 5.39
C GLY A 65 -6.55 8.36 6.64
N ILE A 66 -5.87 7.77 7.62
CA ILE A 66 -5.40 8.50 8.80
C ILE A 66 -4.54 9.57 8.18
N SER A 67 -5.08 10.78 8.11
CA SER A 67 -4.41 11.89 7.44
C SER A 67 -3.04 11.93 8.07
N SER A 68 -2.00 11.69 7.26
CA SER A 68 -0.69 12.15 7.68
C SER A 68 -0.93 13.61 8.04
N THR A 69 -0.43 14.04 9.19
CA THR A 69 -0.69 15.36 9.75
C THR A 69 -0.33 16.52 8.80
N ASP A 70 0.24 16.20 7.63
CA ASP A 70 0.61 17.09 6.54
C ASP A 70 -0.32 17.11 5.32
N ASP A 71 -1.42 16.34 5.29
CA ASP A 71 -2.36 16.38 4.15
C ASP A 71 -3.22 17.64 4.21
N ARG A 72 -2.62 18.78 3.82
CA ARG A 72 -3.23 20.12 3.71
C ARG A 72 -4.33 20.19 2.64
N THR A 73 -4.67 19.06 2.00
CA THR A 73 -5.69 18.99 0.97
C THR A 73 -7.07 19.19 1.60
N PRO A 74 -7.82 20.24 1.22
CA PRO A 74 -9.17 20.46 1.73
C PRO A 74 -10.06 19.25 1.46
N ILE A 75 -10.92 18.89 2.43
CA ILE A 75 -11.83 17.76 2.35
C ILE A 75 -12.69 17.79 1.08
N SER A 76 -13.14 18.97 0.65
CA SER A 76 -13.90 19.13 -0.61
C SER A 76 -13.12 18.66 -1.84
N LYS A 77 -11.80 18.91 -1.90
CA LYS A 77 -10.95 18.40 -2.98
C LYS A 77 -10.75 16.88 -2.87
N ARG A 78 -10.62 16.34 -1.67
CA ARG A 78 -10.52 14.89 -1.44
C ARG A 78 -11.81 14.17 -1.87
N LEU A 79 -12.97 14.72 -1.53
CA LEU A 79 -14.27 14.25 -1.97
C LEU A 79 -14.40 14.30 -3.49
N GLN A 80 -14.02 15.42 -4.12
CA GLN A 80 -14.06 15.51 -5.58
C GLN A 80 -13.18 14.45 -6.24
N ARG A 81 -11.95 14.25 -5.74
CA ARG A 81 -11.05 13.21 -6.23
C ARG A 81 -11.64 11.80 -6.07
N LEU A 82 -12.25 11.50 -4.92
CA LEU A 82 -12.93 10.23 -4.69
C LEU A 82 -14.04 9.98 -5.71
N ARG A 83 -14.84 11.01 -6.02
CA ARG A 83 -15.91 10.94 -7.03
C ARG A 83 -15.35 10.75 -8.44
N ASP A 84 -14.29 11.49 -8.78
CA ASP A 84 -13.62 11.40 -10.07
C ASP A 84 -13.03 10.01 -10.29
N GLU A 85 -12.36 9.44 -9.28
CA GLU A 85 -11.81 8.09 -9.29
C GLU A 85 -12.91 7.02 -9.40
N ALA A 86 -13.97 7.12 -8.59
CA ALA A 86 -15.11 6.19 -8.67
C ALA A 86 -15.78 6.22 -10.05
N HIS A 87 -15.97 7.40 -10.60
CA HIS A 87 -16.53 7.58 -11.93
C HIS A 87 -15.58 7.10 -13.04
N ALA A 88 -14.27 7.28 -12.90
CA ALA A 88 -13.27 6.73 -13.81
C ALA A 88 -13.30 5.19 -13.81
N TRP A 89 -13.43 4.57 -12.63
CA TRP A 89 -13.61 3.12 -12.49
C TRP A 89 -14.90 2.62 -13.17
N LEU A 90 -16.01 3.34 -13.02
CA LEU A 90 -17.27 2.98 -13.70
C LEU A 90 -17.19 3.13 -15.22
N LYS A 91 -16.35 4.05 -15.72
CA LYS A 91 -16.10 4.27 -17.15
C LYS A 91 -14.92 3.45 -17.68
N PHE A 92 -14.30 2.62 -16.85
CA PHE A 92 -13.16 1.81 -17.26
C PHE A 92 -13.59 0.82 -18.35
N ASP A 93 -13.00 0.97 -19.53
CA ASP A 93 -13.19 0.04 -20.63
C ASP A 93 -12.00 -0.93 -20.66
N ALA A 94 -12.22 -2.16 -20.22
CA ALA A 94 -11.22 -3.22 -20.21
C ALA A 94 -10.69 -3.59 -21.61
N TYR A 95 -11.39 -3.18 -22.68
CA TYR A 95 -10.99 -3.40 -24.07
C TYR A 95 -10.23 -2.21 -24.66
N SER A 96 -10.18 -1.07 -23.96
CA SER A 96 -9.41 0.10 -24.37
C SER A 96 -8.01 0.03 -23.78
N PHE A 97 -7.05 -0.41 -24.59
CA PHE A 97 -5.63 -0.43 -24.21
C PHE A 97 -4.79 0.36 -25.21
N GLN A 98 -3.73 0.95 -24.70
CA GLN A 98 -2.69 1.58 -25.51
C GLN A 98 -1.37 0.88 -25.20
N THR A 99 -0.72 0.39 -26.25
CA THR A 99 0.64 -0.15 -26.12
C THR A 99 1.61 1.02 -26.04
N VAL A 100 2.34 1.11 -24.92
CA VAL A 100 3.44 2.06 -24.75
C VAL A 100 4.74 1.31 -24.94
N THR A 101 5.53 1.70 -25.93
CA THR A 101 6.87 1.14 -26.14
C THR A 101 7.86 1.91 -25.26
N PRO A 102 8.56 1.26 -24.33
CA PRO A 102 9.60 1.92 -23.55
C PRO A 102 10.74 2.36 -24.48
N PRO A 103 11.40 3.49 -24.20
CA PRO A 103 12.49 4.03 -25.03
C PRO A 103 13.80 3.24 -24.91
N ILE A 104 13.79 2.06 -24.27
CA ILE A 104 14.98 1.28 -23.94
C ILE A 104 14.84 -0.11 -24.58
N PRO A 105 15.86 -0.60 -25.33
CA PRO A 105 15.80 -1.92 -25.92
C PRO A 105 15.58 -2.99 -24.85
N PHE A 106 14.61 -3.87 -25.11
CA PHE A 106 14.16 -4.90 -24.18
C PHE A 106 15.27 -5.93 -23.90
N GLY A 107 16.00 -5.74 -22.80
CA GLY A 107 16.81 -6.78 -22.17
C GLY A 107 16.03 -7.52 -21.07
N MET A 108 16.73 -8.22 -20.16
CA MET A 108 16.12 -8.75 -18.91
C MET A 108 15.67 -7.58 -18.02
N ILE A 109 14.43 -7.12 -18.23
CA ILE A 109 13.82 -6.00 -17.53
C ILE A 109 12.89 -6.54 -16.45
N LEU A 110 13.02 -6.02 -15.23
CA LEU A 110 11.98 -6.13 -14.22
C LEU A 110 11.09 -4.89 -14.34
N GLN A 111 9.77 -5.10 -14.51
CA GLN A 111 8.80 -4.03 -14.71
C GLN A 111 7.81 -4.00 -13.55
N TYR A 112 7.59 -2.80 -13.01
CA TYR A 112 6.52 -2.53 -12.07
C TYR A 112 5.78 -1.26 -12.50
N CYS A 113 4.45 -1.29 -12.42
CA CYS A 113 3.62 -0.12 -12.68
C CYS A 113 2.91 0.26 -11.38
N THR A 114 2.98 1.54 -11.00
CA THR A 114 2.28 2.07 -9.83
C THR A 114 1.68 3.43 -10.19
N GLY A 115 0.35 3.52 -10.18
CA GLY A 115 -0.35 4.73 -10.60
C GLY A 115 -0.01 5.12 -12.04
N GLU A 116 0.40 6.38 -12.24
CA GLU A 116 0.77 6.94 -13.54
C GLU A 116 2.26 6.74 -13.89
N HIS A 117 3.00 5.89 -13.18
CA HIS A 117 4.43 5.72 -13.41
C HIS A 117 4.78 4.24 -13.63
N MET A 118 5.73 4.02 -14.55
CA MET A 118 6.33 2.73 -14.85
C MET A 118 7.79 2.74 -14.44
N TYR A 119 8.16 1.81 -13.59
CA TYR A 119 9.53 1.55 -13.18
C TYR A 119 10.14 0.47 -14.07
N VAL A 120 11.28 0.77 -14.67
CA VAL A 120 12.05 -0.14 -15.52
C VAL A 120 13.47 -0.23 -14.97
N TRP A 121 13.89 -1.44 -14.65
CA TRP A 121 15.29 -1.71 -14.29
C TRP A 121 16.01 -2.45 -15.42
N ASN A 122 17.03 -1.82 -15.99
CA ASN A 122 17.90 -2.44 -16.98
C ASN A 122 19.10 -3.06 -16.27
N ARG A 123 19.15 -4.39 -16.22
CA ARG A 123 20.23 -5.13 -15.53
C ARG A 123 21.61 -4.99 -16.18
N HIS A 124 21.69 -4.71 -17.48
CA HIS A 124 22.98 -4.68 -18.20
C HIS A 124 23.82 -3.46 -17.81
N ASN A 125 23.19 -2.29 -17.77
CA ASN A 125 23.82 -1.04 -17.33
C ASN A 125 23.44 -0.69 -15.88
N ASN A 126 22.67 -1.57 -15.23
CA ASN A 126 22.13 -1.41 -13.90
C ASN A 126 21.30 -0.11 -13.72
N LEU A 127 20.73 0.44 -14.79
CA LEU A 127 20.04 1.73 -14.75
C LEU A 127 18.56 1.58 -14.38
N ILE A 128 18.09 2.43 -13.47
CA ILE A 128 16.67 2.56 -13.13
C ILE A 128 16.10 3.73 -13.92
N THR A 129 15.04 3.47 -14.69
CA THR A 129 14.28 4.50 -15.39
C THR A 129 12.86 4.50 -14.86
N ILE A 130 12.38 5.67 -14.46
CA ILE A 130 10.96 5.88 -14.21
C ILE A 130 10.39 6.63 -15.40
N ILE A 131 9.40 6.01 -16.02
CA ILE A 131 8.73 6.48 -17.23
C ILE A 131 7.30 6.83 -16.82
N PRO A 132 6.85 8.09 -17.00
CA PRO A 132 5.45 8.41 -16.82
C PRO A 132 4.62 7.63 -17.84
N ILE A 133 3.57 6.96 -17.37
CA ILE A 133 2.56 6.35 -18.23
C ILE A 133 1.70 7.54 -18.70
N PRO A 134 1.73 7.88 -19.99
CA PRO A 134 1.06 9.07 -20.48
C PRO A 134 -0.45 8.94 -20.25
N SER A 135 -0.97 9.59 -19.21
CA SER A 135 -2.39 9.91 -19.15
C SER A 135 -2.66 10.99 -20.21
N LYS A 136 -3.83 10.98 -20.85
CA LYS A 136 -4.22 11.93 -21.92
C LYS A 136 -4.13 13.43 -21.52
N LEU A 137 -3.68 13.76 -20.30
CA LEU A 137 -3.73 15.08 -19.68
C LEU A 137 -2.45 15.53 -18.94
N SER A 138 -1.36 14.74 -18.84
CA SER A 138 -0.19 15.17 -18.05
C SER A 138 1.00 15.66 -18.89
N GLN A 139 1.25 16.97 -18.85
CA GLN A 139 2.51 17.61 -19.29
C GLN A 139 3.71 17.31 -18.36
N ARG A 140 3.62 16.30 -17.47
CA ARG A 140 4.69 15.99 -16.52
C ARG A 140 5.64 14.97 -17.12
N THR A 141 6.66 15.48 -17.80
CA THR A 141 7.79 14.70 -18.31
C THR A 141 8.82 14.50 -17.21
N ILE A 142 8.45 13.80 -16.13
CA ILE A 142 9.45 13.37 -15.16
C ILE A 142 10.08 12.08 -15.69
N GLU A 143 10.97 12.21 -16.67
CA GLU A 143 11.90 11.14 -17.01
C GLU A 143 13.13 11.28 -16.11
N HIS A 144 13.18 10.47 -15.07
CA HIS A 144 14.36 10.37 -14.23
C HIS A 144 15.11 9.07 -14.54
N ARG A 145 16.43 9.23 -14.71
CA ARG A 145 17.37 8.13 -14.89
C ARG A 145 18.33 8.16 -13.72
N TRP A 146 18.30 7.11 -12.90
CA TRP A 146 19.24 6.95 -11.81
C TRP A 146 20.27 5.90 -12.17
N SER A 147 21.54 6.24 -12.01
CA SER A 147 22.60 5.25 -12.00
C SER A 147 22.67 4.61 -10.59
N PRO A 148 23.07 3.34 -10.50
CA PRO A 148 23.25 2.63 -9.23
C PRO A 148 24.13 3.37 -8.24
N GLY A 149 25.20 4.00 -8.73
CA GLY A 149 26.16 4.69 -7.87
C GLY A 149 25.54 5.86 -7.12
N THR A 150 24.43 6.40 -7.60
CA THR A 150 23.69 7.47 -6.92
C THR A 150 22.75 6.94 -5.85
N LEU A 151 22.15 5.76 -6.06
CA LEU A 151 21.14 5.17 -5.16
C LEU A 151 21.72 4.11 -4.21
N CYS A 152 22.90 3.58 -4.50
CA CYS A 152 23.60 2.61 -3.69
C CYS A 152 25.09 2.97 -3.60
N PRO A 153 25.63 3.11 -2.38
CA PRO A 153 27.06 3.34 -2.20
C PRO A 153 27.92 2.10 -2.53
N PHE A 154 27.31 0.95 -2.85
CA PHE A 154 28.00 -0.32 -3.08
C PHE A 154 27.84 -0.81 -4.54
N PRO A 155 28.86 -0.62 -5.40
CA PRO A 155 28.83 -1.05 -6.80
C PRO A 155 28.68 -2.57 -6.98
N SER A 156 29.12 -3.35 -5.99
CA SER A 156 29.08 -4.82 -5.99
C SER A 156 27.77 -5.42 -5.48
N ALA A 157 26.77 -4.60 -5.19
CA ALA A 157 25.51 -5.08 -4.64
C ALA A 157 24.74 -5.95 -5.65
N ALA A 158 24.29 -7.12 -5.17
CA ALA A 158 23.48 -8.04 -5.96
C ALA A 158 21.98 -7.80 -5.70
N ARG A 159 21.15 -8.24 -6.66
CA ARG A 159 19.69 -8.36 -6.55
C ARG A 159 18.98 -7.05 -6.21
N TRP A 160 18.62 -6.32 -7.25
CA TRP A 160 17.92 -5.04 -7.11
C TRP A 160 16.43 -5.20 -7.35
N ASN A 161 15.64 -4.78 -6.38
CA ASN A 161 14.20 -4.61 -6.56
C ASN A 161 13.86 -3.19 -6.13
N GLY A 162 13.22 -2.43 -7.00
CA GLY A 162 12.74 -1.09 -6.69
C GLY A 162 11.24 -1.10 -6.41
N LEU A 163 10.81 -0.11 -5.66
CA LEU A 163 9.43 0.24 -5.43
C LEU A 163 9.34 1.76 -5.36
N MET A 164 8.23 2.31 -5.83
CA MET A 164 7.96 3.74 -5.75
C MET A 164 6.57 3.98 -5.19
N ASP A 165 6.43 5.07 -4.45
CA ASP A 165 5.17 5.65 -4.03
C ASP A 165 5.19 7.15 -4.36
N PRO A 166 4.70 7.53 -5.56
CA PRO A 166 4.67 8.93 -5.98
C PRO A 166 3.84 9.83 -5.06
N ALA A 167 2.85 9.29 -4.34
CA ALA A 167 2.03 10.09 -3.43
C ALA A 167 2.84 10.61 -2.23
N GLN A 168 3.87 9.86 -1.84
CA GLN A 168 4.78 10.22 -0.75
C GLN A 168 6.11 10.78 -1.24
N ASN A 169 6.30 10.98 -2.55
CA ASN A 169 7.61 11.27 -3.15
C ASN A 169 8.68 10.23 -2.73
N LEU A 170 8.30 8.95 -2.59
CA LEU A 170 9.16 7.89 -2.06
C LEU A 170 9.66 6.95 -3.16
N LEU A 171 10.96 6.69 -3.15
CA LEU A 171 11.64 5.66 -3.93
C LEU A 171 12.37 4.73 -2.96
N ALA A 172 11.98 3.47 -2.92
CA ALA A 172 12.60 2.46 -2.08
C ALA A 172 13.37 1.45 -2.95
N VAL A 173 14.68 1.32 -2.74
CA VAL A 173 15.55 0.47 -3.54
C VAL A 173 16.20 -0.58 -2.68
N ARG A 174 15.81 -1.83 -2.91
CA ARG A 174 16.39 -2.98 -2.25
C ARG A 174 17.68 -3.41 -2.96
N TYR A 175 18.72 -3.69 -2.18
CA TYR A 175 19.94 -4.34 -2.65
C TYR A 175 20.54 -5.23 -1.56
N THR A 176 21.46 -6.14 -1.93
CA THR A 176 22.12 -7.04 -0.97
C THR A 176 23.65 -6.93 -1.07
N VAL A 177 24.31 -6.79 0.09
CA VAL A 177 25.77 -6.84 0.22
C VAL A 177 26.11 -7.99 1.15
N GLY A 178 26.71 -9.06 0.61
CA GLY A 178 26.96 -10.29 1.37
C GLY A 178 25.66 -10.92 1.87
N LYS A 179 25.49 -10.99 3.19
CA LYS A 179 24.27 -11.50 3.86
C LYS A 179 23.32 -10.41 4.35
N ILE A 180 23.63 -9.14 4.10
CA ILE A 180 22.81 -8.03 4.58
C ILE A 180 22.02 -7.48 3.41
N THR A 181 20.69 -7.48 3.57
CA THR A 181 19.77 -6.78 2.68
C THR A 181 19.59 -5.36 3.20
N TYR A 182 19.70 -4.40 2.30
CA TYR A 182 19.42 -2.99 2.54
C TYR A 182 18.23 -2.56 1.68
N ILE A 183 17.45 -1.62 2.19
CA ILE A 183 16.41 -0.91 1.43
C ILE A 183 16.72 0.57 1.57
N TYR A 184 17.34 1.17 0.56
CA TYR A 184 17.60 2.60 0.53
C TYR A 184 16.31 3.38 0.29
N LEU A 185 16.10 4.44 1.06
CA LEU A 185 14.91 5.28 1.02
C LEU A 185 15.28 6.65 0.48
N ALA A 186 14.89 6.89 -0.76
CA ALA A 186 15.17 8.11 -1.48
C ALA A 186 13.89 8.87 -1.79
N THR A 187 14.02 10.14 -2.14
CA THR A 187 12.95 10.89 -2.78
C THR A 187 12.86 10.56 -4.27
N LEU A 188 11.66 10.63 -4.83
CA LEU A 188 11.41 10.34 -6.25
C LEU A 188 11.85 11.49 -7.18
N ASP A 189 11.91 12.72 -6.69
CA ASP A 189 12.21 13.93 -7.46
C ASP A 189 13.72 14.18 -7.66
N ASN A 190 14.54 13.89 -6.65
CA ASN A 190 15.97 14.20 -6.69
C ASN A 190 16.88 13.04 -6.22
N GLY A 191 16.31 11.94 -5.72
CA GLY A 191 17.07 10.78 -5.26
C GLY A 191 17.86 11.01 -3.96
N CYS A 192 17.67 12.14 -3.27
CA CYS A 192 18.23 12.36 -1.94
C CYS A 192 17.55 11.48 -0.90
N VAL A 193 18.16 11.35 0.29
CA VAL A 193 17.55 10.63 1.41
C VAL A 193 16.16 11.20 1.69
N HIS A 194 15.17 10.32 1.84
CA HIS A 194 13.79 10.74 2.06
C HIS A 194 13.65 11.49 3.41
N PRO A 195 13.08 12.71 3.45
CA PRO A 195 13.09 13.56 4.65
C PRO A 195 12.27 12.99 5.81
N HIS A 196 11.27 12.17 5.51
CA HIS A 196 10.45 11.49 6.52
C HIS A 196 11.00 10.12 6.93
N ALA A 197 12.11 9.64 6.36
CA ALA A 197 12.64 8.33 6.72
C ALA A 197 13.40 8.38 8.05
N ALA A 198 13.25 7.34 8.87
CA ALA A 198 14.00 7.17 10.11
C ALA A 198 15.52 7.12 9.89
N GLY A 199 15.93 6.78 8.67
CA GLY A 199 17.32 6.80 8.23
C GLY A 199 17.43 6.52 6.73
N PRO A 200 18.65 6.56 6.18
CA PRO A 200 18.87 6.43 4.74
C PRO A 200 18.53 5.04 4.21
N ALA A 201 18.61 4.01 5.05
CA ALA A 201 18.28 2.65 4.64
C ALA A 201 17.65 1.84 5.78
N LEU A 202 16.75 0.95 5.41
CA LEU A 202 16.29 -0.14 6.27
C LEU A 202 17.27 -1.30 6.16
N VAL A 203 17.62 -1.89 7.29
CA VAL A 203 18.64 -2.95 7.36
C VAL A 203 18.04 -4.26 7.80
N LEU A 204 18.56 -5.33 7.20
CA LEU A 204 18.09 -6.67 7.43
C LEU A 204 19.19 -7.70 7.23
N GLU A 205 19.49 -8.45 8.29
CA GLU A 205 20.36 -9.61 8.18
C GLU A 205 19.58 -10.83 7.66
N LEU A 206 20.10 -11.46 6.62
CA LEU A 206 19.57 -12.72 6.12
C LEU A 206 19.91 -13.84 7.12
N PRO A 207 18.93 -14.66 7.54
CA PRO A 207 19.24 -15.82 8.35
C PRO A 207 20.13 -16.78 7.54
N GLY A 208 21.27 -17.19 8.09
CA GLY A 208 22.05 -18.37 7.70
C GLY A 208 22.53 -18.50 6.23
N HIS A 209 22.58 -19.75 5.75
CA HIS A 209 23.03 -20.17 4.41
C HIS A 209 21.87 -20.31 3.42
N TYR A 210 20.82 -19.50 3.59
CA TYR A 210 19.67 -19.54 2.72
C TYR A 210 19.92 -18.70 1.48
N TYR A 211 19.65 -19.25 0.30
CA TYR A 211 19.53 -18.44 -0.89
C TYR A 211 18.08 -18.02 -1.04
N GLU A 212 17.86 -16.73 -1.16
CA GLU A 212 16.55 -16.23 -1.55
C GLU A 212 16.29 -16.57 -3.02
N ARG A 213 15.12 -17.14 -3.28
CA ARG A 213 14.66 -17.53 -4.61
C ARG A 213 13.69 -16.50 -5.19
N GLU A 214 12.87 -15.92 -4.34
CA GLU A 214 11.83 -14.97 -4.73
C GLU A 214 11.68 -13.90 -3.66
N ALA A 215 11.40 -12.68 -4.08
CA ALA A 215 11.07 -11.60 -3.17
C ALA A 215 9.97 -10.72 -3.75
N LYS A 216 9.04 -10.29 -2.90
CA LYS A 216 7.97 -9.35 -3.22
C LYS A 216 8.07 -8.17 -2.29
N PHE A 217 8.03 -6.98 -2.86
CA PHE A 217 8.32 -5.74 -2.17
C PHE A 217 7.15 -4.78 -2.37
N LYS A 218 6.58 -4.27 -1.28
CA LYS A 218 5.40 -3.40 -1.30
C LYS A 218 5.52 -2.31 -0.23
N CYS A 219 4.84 -1.18 -0.44
CA CYS A 219 4.79 -0.03 0.45
C CYS A 219 3.33 0.33 0.65
N TYR A 220 2.99 0.66 1.88
CA TYR A 220 1.66 0.97 2.33
C TYR A 220 1.77 2.12 3.32
N GLU A 221 1.62 3.34 2.83
CA GLU A 221 1.77 4.56 3.64
C GLU A 221 3.11 4.55 4.39
N ARG A 222 3.09 4.50 5.73
CA ARG A 222 4.26 4.45 6.60
C ARG A 222 4.94 3.08 6.71
N HIS A 223 4.36 2.03 6.13
CA HIS A 223 4.90 0.68 6.23
C HIS A 223 5.53 0.22 4.91
N ILE A 224 6.75 -0.31 5.00
CA ILE A 224 7.36 -1.06 3.90
C ILE A 224 7.34 -2.54 4.28
N ALA A 225 7.03 -3.39 3.32
CA ALA A 225 6.91 -4.83 3.51
C ALA A 225 7.71 -5.60 2.45
N LEU A 226 8.54 -6.54 2.91
CA LEU A 226 9.37 -7.42 2.10
C LEU A 226 9.03 -8.87 2.42
N TRP A 227 8.32 -9.52 1.49
CA TRP A 227 8.15 -10.96 1.51
C TRP A 227 9.30 -11.63 0.76
N ARG A 228 9.84 -12.71 1.32
CA ARG A 228 10.94 -13.48 0.75
C ARG A 228 10.64 -14.96 0.85
N LYS A 229 11.09 -15.68 -0.16
CA LYS A 229 11.07 -17.13 -0.22
C LYS A 229 12.49 -17.64 -0.29
N PHE A 230 12.84 -18.50 0.63
CA PHE A 230 14.16 -19.08 0.77
C PHE A 230 14.16 -20.57 0.44
N CYS A 231 15.32 -21.05 0.01
CA CYS A 231 15.61 -22.46 -0.12
C CYS A 231 16.97 -22.75 0.55
N THR A 232 17.11 -23.94 1.11
CA THR A 232 18.38 -24.41 1.68
C THR A 232 19.02 -25.46 0.78
N ASP A 233 20.26 -25.23 0.35
CA ASP A 233 21.09 -26.23 -0.30
C ASP A 233 21.84 -27.04 0.77
N LYS A 234 21.12 -27.73 1.66
CA LYS A 234 21.78 -28.66 2.59
C LYS A 234 22.20 -29.90 1.81
N VAL A 235 23.49 -29.96 1.47
CA VAL A 235 24.15 -31.13 0.92
C VAL A 235 23.92 -32.30 1.88
N GLY A 236 23.17 -33.32 1.46
CA GLY A 236 22.95 -34.55 2.23
C GLY A 236 21.54 -34.77 2.82
N THR A 237 20.64 -33.78 2.78
CA THR A 237 19.22 -34.02 3.09
C THR A 237 18.43 -34.16 1.79
N SER A 238 17.63 -35.22 1.67
CA SER A 238 16.95 -35.60 0.43
C SER A 238 15.93 -34.59 -0.10
N LEU A 239 15.56 -33.55 0.68
CA LEU A 239 14.56 -32.57 0.28
C LEU A 239 14.95 -31.14 0.71
N PRO A 240 14.87 -30.14 -0.18
CA PRO A 240 15.15 -28.75 0.15
C PRO A 240 14.06 -28.17 1.06
N LEU A 241 14.45 -27.70 2.25
CA LEU A 241 13.53 -26.97 3.13
C LEU A 241 13.21 -25.62 2.48
N LYS A 242 11.92 -25.37 2.26
CA LYS A 242 11.43 -24.08 1.78
C LYS A 242 10.89 -23.31 2.97
N THR A 243 11.41 -22.12 3.19
CA THR A 243 10.89 -21.20 4.20
C THR A 243 10.50 -19.89 3.52
N TRP A 244 9.59 -19.16 4.14
CA TRP A 244 9.27 -17.80 3.71
C TRP A 244 9.30 -16.88 4.92
N GLN A 245 9.53 -15.59 4.65
CA GLN A 245 9.55 -14.55 5.66
C GLN A 245 8.90 -13.30 5.09
N LEU A 246 7.89 -12.77 5.75
CA LEU A 246 7.33 -11.46 5.51
C LEU A 246 7.82 -10.53 6.60
N GLN A 247 8.50 -9.48 6.18
CA GLN A 247 9.09 -8.51 7.08
C GLN A 247 8.51 -7.14 6.84
N ILE A 248 8.25 -6.43 7.94
CA ILE A 248 7.57 -5.14 7.91
C ILE A 248 8.43 -4.14 8.70
N TRP A 249 8.53 -2.93 8.15
CA TRP A 249 9.17 -1.78 8.77
C TRP A 249 8.15 -0.65 8.84
N ASP A 250 8.12 0.06 9.96
CA ASP A 250 7.67 1.46 9.97
C ASP A 250 8.86 2.31 9.54
N TRP A 251 8.93 2.63 8.24
CA TRP A 251 10.12 3.23 7.66
C TRP A 251 10.34 4.69 8.08
N GLN A 252 9.30 5.32 8.65
CA GLN A 252 9.35 6.69 9.14
C GLN A 252 9.91 6.76 10.56
N HIS A 253 9.70 5.72 11.37
CA HIS A 253 10.08 5.71 12.78
C HIS A 253 11.20 4.71 13.13
N SER A 254 11.50 3.74 12.27
CA SER A 254 12.55 2.73 12.50
C SER A 254 13.35 2.37 11.25
N THR A 255 14.66 2.21 11.41
CA THR A 255 15.57 1.64 10.39
C THR A 255 15.71 0.12 10.50
N THR A 256 15.30 -0.43 11.64
CA THR A 256 15.31 -1.87 11.89
C THR A 256 13.92 -2.44 11.68
N SER A 257 13.85 -3.70 11.29
CA SER A 257 12.55 -4.31 11.12
C SER A 257 11.86 -4.43 12.45
N SER A 258 10.61 -4.03 12.41
CA SER A 258 9.78 -3.97 13.58
C SER A 258 8.85 -5.16 13.67
N SER A 259 8.72 -5.99 12.62
CA SER A 259 7.84 -7.16 12.68
C SER A 259 8.24 -8.20 11.64
N VAL A 260 8.23 -9.47 12.05
CA VAL A 260 8.53 -10.61 11.20
C VAL A 260 7.42 -11.64 11.34
N LEU A 261 6.89 -12.08 10.21
CA LEU A 261 6.10 -13.31 10.07
C LEU A 261 6.92 -14.30 9.27
N ASP A 262 7.04 -15.52 9.73
CA ASP A 262 7.73 -16.59 9.02
C ASP A 262 6.89 -17.87 8.97
N GLY A 263 7.31 -18.75 8.06
CA GLY A 263 6.73 -20.07 7.92
C GLY A 263 7.72 -21.02 7.28
N SER A 264 7.73 -22.26 7.76
CA SER A 264 8.51 -23.35 7.18
C SER A 264 7.61 -24.40 6.55
N MET A 265 7.99 -24.91 5.39
CA MET A 265 7.28 -26.00 4.73
C MET A 265 8.18 -27.23 4.63
N GLN A 266 7.77 -28.33 5.26
CA GLN A 266 8.37 -29.63 5.01
C GLN A 266 7.68 -30.26 3.80
N THR A 267 8.43 -30.56 2.74
CA THR A 267 7.91 -31.21 1.52
C THR A 267 7.78 -32.72 1.72
N LEU A 268 7.00 -33.20 2.69
CA LEU A 268 6.70 -34.64 2.76
C LEU A 268 5.45 -34.95 1.92
N GLY A 269 5.68 -35.35 0.67
CA GLY A 269 4.76 -36.21 -0.10
C GLY A 269 3.40 -35.67 -0.56
N SER A 270 2.94 -34.52 -0.09
CA SER A 270 1.69 -33.89 -0.55
C SER A 270 1.91 -32.44 -0.94
N SER A 271 1.07 -31.96 -1.86
CA SER A 271 1.13 -30.67 -2.58
C SER A 271 1.69 -29.50 -1.73
N PRO A 272 2.54 -28.63 -2.31
CA PRO A 272 3.13 -27.47 -1.63
C PRO A 272 2.07 -26.41 -1.35
N ILE A 273 1.27 -26.63 -0.32
CA ILE A 273 0.04 -25.87 -0.04
C ILE A 273 0.45 -24.52 0.59
N ASP A 274 0.98 -24.44 1.82
CA ASP A 274 1.00 -23.16 2.59
C ASP A 274 2.01 -22.03 2.23
N ILE A 275 2.44 -21.86 0.98
CA ILE A 275 3.34 -20.73 0.62
C ILE A 275 2.50 -19.49 0.30
N PRO A 276 2.66 -18.36 1.03
CA PRO A 276 1.97 -17.14 0.69
C PRO A 276 2.31 -16.72 -0.74
N THR A 277 1.28 -16.60 -1.56
CA THR A 277 1.39 -16.15 -2.94
C THR A 277 1.38 -14.63 -3.01
N SER A 278 0.75 -13.94 -2.06
CA SER A 278 0.70 -12.48 -2.02
C SER A 278 0.37 -11.99 -0.61
N PHE A 279 0.47 -10.68 -0.42
CA PHE A 279 -0.02 -9.98 0.75
C PHE A 279 -0.56 -8.61 0.34
N PHE A 280 -1.50 -8.08 1.11
CA PHE A 280 -2.19 -6.82 0.86
C PHE A 280 -2.39 -6.08 2.18
N SER A 281 -2.22 -4.76 2.19
CA SER A 281 -2.62 -3.95 3.34
C SER A 281 -4.12 -3.69 3.28
N LEU A 282 -4.79 -3.77 4.42
CA LEU A 282 -6.20 -3.43 4.58
C LEU A 282 -6.29 -2.22 5.52
N GLY A 283 -6.06 -1.03 4.97
CA GLY A 283 -5.82 0.16 5.78
C GLY A 283 -4.41 0.17 6.39
N ASN A 284 -4.29 0.76 7.57
CA ASN A 284 -2.98 1.16 8.13
C ASN A 284 -2.47 0.17 9.18
N ASP A 285 -3.37 -0.62 9.75
CA ASP A 285 -3.10 -1.46 10.92
C ASP A 285 -3.43 -2.93 10.67
N ARG A 286 -3.73 -3.31 9.41
CA ARG A 286 -4.06 -4.69 9.06
C ARG A 286 -3.39 -5.13 7.78
N LEU A 287 -3.00 -6.40 7.79
CA LEU A 287 -2.32 -7.07 6.71
C LEU A 287 -3.04 -8.37 6.38
N LEU A 288 -3.47 -8.52 5.13
CA LEU A 288 -4.02 -9.75 4.59
C LEU A 288 -2.91 -10.53 3.88
N VAL A 289 -2.57 -11.71 4.38
CA VAL A 289 -1.63 -12.64 3.76
C VAL A 289 -2.42 -13.72 3.03
N VAL A 290 -2.14 -13.89 1.74
CA VAL A 290 -2.82 -14.85 0.87
C VAL A 290 -1.92 -16.06 0.66
N ALA A 291 -2.29 -17.18 1.26
CA ALA A 291 -1.77 -18.53 0.97
C ALA A 291 -2.97 -19.39 0.51
N ASP A 292 -3.05 -20.68 0.87
CA ASP A 292 -4.31 -21.45 0.72
C ASP A 292 -5.38 -21.02 1.70
N HIS A 293 -4.95 -20.30 2.73
CA HIS A 293 -5.81 -19.60 3.65
C HIS A 293 -5.53 -18.11 3.56
N LEU A 294 -6.59 -17.31 3.68
CA LEU A 294 -6.48 -15.88 3.87
C LEU A 294 -6.26 -15.63 5.36
N LYS A 295 -5.09 -15.13 5.74
CA LYS A 295 -4.78 -14.80 7.14
C LYS A 295 -4.75 -13.28 7.30
N LEU A 296 -5.62 -12.77 8.16
CA LEU A 296 -5.68 -11.35 8.50
C LEU A 296 -4.89 -11.12 9.78
N TYR A 297 -3.88 -10.27 9.72
CA TYR A 297 -3.04 -9.87 10.85
C TYR A 297 -3.29 -8.41 11.22
N SER A 298 -3.16 -8.09 12.51
CA SER A 298 -2.97 -6.72 12.97
C SER A 298 -1.49 -6.38 12.96
N ILE A 299 -1.18 -5.19 12.44
CA ILE A 299 0.13 -4.55 12.43
C ILE A 299 0.06 -3.18 13.12
N LYS A 300 -0.86 -3.00 14.08
CA LYS A 300 -1.07 -1.72 14.77
C LYS A 300 0.12 -1.38 15.67
N ASP A 301 0.61 -2.37 16.40
CA ASP A 301 1.54 -2.22 17.51
C ASP A 301 2.95 -2.63 17.09
N VAL A 302 3.46 -1.99 16.04
CA VAL A 302 4.83 -2.17 15.57
C VAL A 302 5.77 -1.57 16.65
N PRO A 303 6.60 -2.35 17.37
CA PRO A 303 7.40 -3.47 16.86
C PRO A 303 7.03 -4.90 17.34
N GLU A 304 5.80 -5.12 17.79
CA GLU A 304 5.35 -6.46 18.16
C GLU A 304 5.12 -7.34 16.93
N THR A 305 5.24 -8.66 17.12
CA THR A 305 4.90 -9.65 16.09
C THR A 305 3.44 -9.46 15.65
N PRO A 306 3.13 -9.47 14.33
CA PRO A 306 1.77 -9.25 13.87
C PRO A 306 0.81 -10.28 14.46
N ARG A 307 -0.27 -9.81 15.06
CA ARG A 307 -1.26 -10.66 15.72
C ARG A 307 -2.27 -11.18 14.71
N LEU A 308 -2.41 -12.50 14.59
CA LEU A 308 -3.47 -13.10 13.77
C LEU A 308 -4.85 -12.72 14.33
N LEU A 309 -5.66 -12.05 13.52
CA LEU A 309 -7.02 -11.63 13.84
C LEU A 309 -8.05 -12.63 13.32
N ALA A 310 -7.87 -13.12 12.09
CA ALA A 310 -8.79 -14.05 11.46
C ALA A 310 -8.06 -14.93 10.44
N CYS A 311 -8.58 -16.14 10.23
CA CYS A 311 -8.14 -17.08 9.20
C CYS A 311 -9.37 -17.53 8.41
N PHE A 312 -9.39 -17.29 7.11
CA PHE A 312 -10.47 -17.70 6.22
C PHE A 312 -9.98 -18.82 5.33
N LEU A 313 -10.74 -19.91 5.28
CA LEU A 313 -10.51 -21.00 4.36
C LEU A 313 -10.96 -20.56 2.96
N LEU A 314 -10.05 -20.56 1.99
CA LEU A 314 -10.45 -20.45 0.60
C LEU A 314 -11.03 -21.80 0.20
N PHE A 315 -12.34 -21.84 -0.06
CA PHE A 315 -12.92 -22.99 -0.76
C PHE A 315 -12.29 -23.01 -2.14
N SER A 316 -11.35 -23.93 -2.38
CA SER A 316 -10.95 -24.28 -3.73
C SER A 316 -12.09 -25.13 -4.31
N PRO A 317 -12.85 -24.65 -5.30
CA PRO A 317 -13.96 -25.43 -5.88
C PRO A 317 -13.49 -26.59 -6.77
N LEU A 318 -12.23 -27.01 -6.67
CA LEU A 318 -11.61 -27.97 -7.57
C LEU A 318 -10.81 -29.02 -6.79
N MET A 319 -11.41 -30.20 -6.66
CA MET A 319 -10.80 -31.53 -6.94
C MET A 319 -11.87 -32.62 -6.69
N GLU A 320 -12.96 -32.60 -7.48
CA GLU A 320 -13.74 -33.79 -7.81
C GLU A 320 -13.93 -33.81 -9.33
N ILE A 321 -12.87 -34.17 -10.06
CA ILE A 321 -12.90 -34.67 -11.45
C ILE A 321 -11.90 -35.81 -11.53
#